data_AF-A0A7S1Q1D2-F1
#
_entry.id   AF-A0A7S1Q1D2-F1
#
_cell.length_a   1.000
_cell.length_b   1.000
_cell.length_c   1.000
_cell.angle_alpha   90.00
_cell.angle_beta   90.00
_cell.angle_gamma   90.00
#
_symmetry.space_group_name_H-M   'P 1'
#
loop_
_entity.id
_entity.type
_entity.pdbx_description
1 polymer ?
#
loop_
_entity_poly.entity_id
_entity_poly.type
_entity_poly.pdbx_seq_one_letter_code
_entity_poly.pdbx_strand_id
1 'polypeptide(L)'
;PAFEKLLRFLMKSEEVIFDSGQALWKFLELPATAMVAVRYLHKSKRLSYVKQCGKLLDSKYEKEHAYRLCHESILRTNLFLLTEEGEASLRSQAEGGKDVEADVESAIIEMVRYAVAQGGEETRKRFLSDGGLKNMLNLLRRNAEREGAAPTPDQRVRNVLNALIHAEGERYPEVFAQFLREGGVATLVTFQDLCNGHSSFAEFIGKALWLAWEPETQRAFLEATTSSMSEALNLLSAFFGASTRSGRIMAGLLLATLMANDLFADDREREAKAAVGLSNLVEDLLVTLPPASLANTSVAAGEAKPKEARGEDAQAAEAFLGSVGRNERGFARILSCASAPARIAVQIGEVP
;
A
#
# COMPACT_ATOMS: atom_id res chain seq x y z
N PRO A 1 9.06 -30.27 31.59
CA PRO A 1 10.39 -29.75 31.16
C PRO A 1 11.21 -30.72 30.27
N ALA A 2 11.43 -31.98 30.69
CA ALA A 2 12.23 -32.94 29.90
C ALA A 2 11.56 -33.35 28.58
N PHE A 3 10.27 -33.66 28.62
CA PHE A 3 9.49 -34.01 27.44
C PHE A 3 9.43 -32.87 26.40
N GLU A 4 9.21 -31.64 26.86
CA GLU A 4 9.23 -30.46 25.98
C GLU A 4 10.59 -30.26 25.30
N LYS A 5 11.71 -30.46 26.03
CA LYS A 5 13.06 -30.41 25.44
C LYS A 5 13.24 -31.49 24.37
N LEU A 6 12.73 -32.70 24.61
CA LEU A 6 12.76 -33.78 23.63
C LEU A 6 11.94 -33.42 22.39
N LEU A 7 10.71 -32.92 22.56
CA LEU A 7 9.88 -32.47 21.44
C LEU A 7 10.56 -31.36 20.65
N ARG A 8 11.13 -30.35 21.31
CA ARG A 8 11.90 -29.29 20.63
C ARG A 8 13.10 -29.83 19.86
N PHE A 9 13.76 -30.89 20.35
CA PHE A 9 14.84 -31.57 19.64
C PHE A 9 14.32 -32.32 18.40
N LEU A 10 13.25 -33.11 18.56
CA LEU A 10 12.62 -33.84 17.46
C LEU A 10 12.11 -32.90 16.37
N MET A 11 11.53 -31.77 16.75
CA MET A 11 11.02 -30.75 15.82
C MET A 11 12.12 -30.01 15.04
N LYS A 12 13.39 -30.13 15.46
CA LYS A 12 14.54 -29.61 14.72
C LYS A 12 15.16 -30.65 13.78
N SER A 13 14.83 -31.94 13.95
CA SER A 13 15.38 -33.01 13.13
C SER A 13 14.59 -33.16 11.84
N GLU A 14 15.25 -32.96 10.69
CA GLU A 14 14.62 -33.13 9.39
C GLU A 14 14.17 -34.57 9.14
N GLU A 15 14.95 -35.55 9.60
CA GLU A 15 14.60 -36.98 9.48
C GLU A 15 13.27 -37.29 10.15
N VAL A 16 13.03 -36.71 11.32
CA VAL A 16 11.79 -36.93 12.09
C VAL A 16 10.62 -36.17 11.45
N ILE A 17 10.84 -34.92 11.05
CA ILE A 17 9.79 -34.06 10.47
C ILE A 17 9.31 -34.59 9.11
N PHE A 18 10.24 -35.08 8.30
CA PHE A 18 9.97 -35.60 6.95
C PHE A 18 9.80 -37.11 6.89
N ASP A 19 9.72 -37.79 8.04
CA ASP A 19 9.40 -39.22 8.13
C ASP A 19 8.13 -39.55 7.34
N SER A 20 8.21 -40.57 6.48
CA SER A 20 7.09 -41.07 5.68
C SER A 20 6.08 -41.83 6.53
N GLY A 21 6.53 -42.45 7.63
CA GLY A 21 5.68 -43.15 8.60
C GLY A 21 4.79 -42.20 9.42
N GLN A 22 5.15 -40.92 9.46
CA GLN A 22 4.50 -39.86 10.23
C GLN A 22 4.42 -40.19 11.73
N ALA A 23 5.42 -40.90 12.26
CA ALA A 23 5.37 -41.44 13.62
C ALA A 23 5.20 -40.34 14.68
N LEU A 24 5.94 -39.23 14.56
CA LEU A 24 5.84 -38.08 15.46
C LEU A 24 4.44 -37.47 15.46
N TRP A 25 3.85 -37.27 14.27
CA TRP A 25 2.56 -36.60 14.12
C TRP A 25 1.42 -37.43 14.67
N LYS A 26 1.45 -38.75 14.44
CA LYS A 26 0.50 -39.71 15.00
C LYS A 26 0.61 -39.77 16.52
N PHE A 27 1.84 -39.82 17.05
CA PHE A 27 2.09 -39.85 18.49
C PHE A 27 1.58 -38.60 19.20
N LEU A 28 1.71 -37.42 18.57
CA LEU A 28 1.21 -36.15 19.11
C LEU A 28 -0.28 -35.90 18.79
N GLU A 29 -0.94 -36.82 18.09
CA GLU A 29 -2.32 -36.69 17.61
C GLU A 29 -2.57 -35.37 16.85
N LEU A 30 -1.56 -34.91 16.10
CA LEU A 30 -1.63 -33.65 15.36
C LEU A 30 -2.23 -33.85 13.97
N PRO A 31 -3.08 -32.90 13.48
CA PRO A 31 -3.66 -33.00 12.16
C PRO A 31 -2.59 -32.82 11.07
N ALA A 32 -2.86 -33.37 9.88
CA ALA A 32 -1.98 -33.23 8.72
C ALA A 32 -1.66 -31.75 8.38
N THR A 33 -2.58 -30.83 8.66
CA THR A 33 -2.39 -29.39 8.48
C THR A 33 -1.30 -28.81 9.38
N ALA A 34 -1.11 -29.35 10.60
CA ALA A 34 0.00 -28.99 11.48
C ALA A 34 1.34 -29.51 10.93
N MET A 35 1.37 -30.76 10.44
CA MET A 35 2.55 -31.32 9.79
C MET A 35 2.98 -30.47 8.58
N VAL A 36 2.04 -30.10 7.71
CA VAL A 36 2.32 -29.25 6.53
C VAL A 36 2.89 -27.90 6.93
N ALA A 37 2.28 -27.23 7.91
CA ALA A 37 2.75 -25.95 8.42
C ALA A 37 4.18 -26.04 8.97
N VAL A 38 4.50 -27.10 9.72
CA VAL A 38 5.85 -27.29 10.27
C VAL A 38 6.85 -27.60 9.15
N ARG A 39 6.53 -28.54 8.25
CA ARG A 39 7.40 -28.89 7.11
C ARG A 39 7.73 -27.68 6.24
N TYR A 40 6.78 -26.76 6.08
CA TYR A 40 7.01 -25.49 5.40
C TYR A 40 8.05 -24.59 6.09
N LEU A 41 8.19 -24.65 7.42
CA LEU A 41 9.18 -23.84 8.13
C LEU A 41 10.62 -24.33 7.93
N HIS A 42 10.84 -25.59 7.56
CA HIS A 42 12.18 -26.16 7.34
C HIS A 42 12.80 -25.69 6.02
N LYS A 43 13.96 -25.05 6.10
CA LYS A 43 14.63 -24.40 4.97
C LYS A 43 14.97 -25.36 3.81
N SER A 44 15.29 -26.62 4.09
CA SER A 44 15.74 -27.57 3.08
C SER A 44 14.66 -27.97 2.06
N LYS A 45 13.39 -27.96 2.47
CA LYS A 45 12.27 -28.42 1.63
C LYS A 45 11.08 -27.47 1.59
N ARG A 46 11.18 -26.26 2.16
CA ARG A 46 10.03 -25.35 2.30
C ARG A 46 9.28 -25.10 1.01
N LEU A 47 9.98 -24.94 -0.12
CA LEU A 47 9.33 -24.63 -1.39
C LEU A 47 8.46 -25.76 -1.91
N SER A 48 8.86 -27.01 -1.67
CA SER A 48 8.05 -28.20 -1.97
C SER A 48 6.74 -28.23 -1.17
N TYR A 49 6.67 -27.51 -0.04
CA TYR A 49 5.51 -27.43 0.84
C TYR A 49 4.73 -26.12 0.75
N VAL A 50 5.20 -25.10 0.00
CA VAL A 50 4.48 -23.81 -0.14
C VAL A 50 3.05 -24.03 -0.63
N LYS A 51 2.88 -24.78 -1.74
CA LYS A 51 1.55 -25.04 -2.30
C LYS A 51 0.65 -25.81 -1.33
N GLN A 52 1.21 -26.73 -0.55
CA GLN A 52 0.46 -27.49 0.46
C GLN A 52 0.05 -26.60 1.64
N CYS A 53 0.93 -25.71 2.08
CA CYS A 53 0.64 -24.73 3.13
C CYS A 53 -0.41 -23.71 2.65
N GLY A 54 -0.31 -23.25 1.40
CA GLY A 54 -1.28 -22.36 0.77
C GLY A 54 -2.69 -22.95 0.68
N LYS A 55 -2.82 -24.28 0.50
CA LYS A 55 -4.11 -24.97 0.54
C LYS A 55 -4.85 -24.84 1.88
N LEU A 56 -4.19 -24.39 2.95
CA LEU A 56 -4.91 -24.07 4.19
C LEU A 56 -5.94 -22.95 3.99
N LEU A 57 -5.84 -22.16 2.92
CA LEU A 57 -6.80 -21.16 2.49
C LEU A 57 -7.99 -21.72 1.71
N ASP A 58 -7.97 -23.01 1.31
CA ASP A 58 -9.12 -23.63 0.67
C ASP A 58 -10.29 -23.65 1.65
N SER A 59 -11.51 -23.46 1.16
CA SER A 59 -12.74 -23.36 1.97
C SER A 59 -12.94 -24.54 2.96
N LYS A 60 -12.41 -25.71 2.62
CA LYS A 60 -12.39 -26.90 3.47
C LYS A 60 -11.55 -26.73 4.74
N TYR A 61 -10.45 -25.99 4.69
CA TYR A 61 -9.49 -25.85 5.78
C TYR A 61 -9.52 -24.46 6.43
N GLU A 62 -10.06 -23.46 5.74
CA GLU A 62 -9.99 -22.06 6.14
C GLU A 62 -10.51 -21.83 7.57
N LYS A 63 -11.69 -22.37 7.90
CA LYS A 63 -12.33 -22.14 9.20
C LYS A 63 -11.57 -22.74 10.39
N GLU A 64 -10.96 -23.91 10.21
CA GLU A 64 -10.38 -24.68 11.33
C GLU A 64 -8.85 -24.61 11.37
N HIS A 65 -8.19 -24.29 10.26
CA HIS A 65 -6.76 -24.47 10.13
C HIS A 65 -6.00 -23.28 9.57
N ALA A 66 -6.64 -22.35 8.84
CA ALA A 66 -5.93 -21.20 8.28
C ALA A 66 -5.37 -20.24 9.34
N TYR A 67 -5.86 -20.28 10.58
CA TYR A 67 -5.25 -19.52 11.70
C TYR A 67 -3.75 -19.82 11.88
N ARG A 68 -3.27 -20.99 11.42
CA ARG A 68 -1.84 -21.34 11.42
C ARG A 68 -1.02 -20.36 10.60
N LEU A 69 -1.58 -19.84 9.51
CA LEU A 69 -0.90 -18.90 8.62
C LEU A 69 -0.62 -17.56 9.31
N CYS A 70 -1.38 -17.22 10.36
CA CYS A 70 -1.18 -16.03 11.18
C CYS A 70 -0.05 -16.18 12.21
N HIS A 71 0.54 -17.37 12.35
CA HIS A 71 1.65 -17.61 13.27
C HIS A 71 2.91 -16.87 12.82
N GLU A 72 3.62 -16.25 13.76
CA GLU A 72 4.76 -15.37 13.47
C GLU A 72 5.85 -16.04 12.62
N SER A 73 6.13 -17.32 12.84
CA SER A 73 7.17 -18.03 12.09
C SER A 73 6.79 -18.22 10.62
N ILE A 74 5.48 -18.42 10.33
CA ILE A 74 4.99 -18.53 8.95
C ILE A 74 5.03 -17.16 8.29
N LEU A 75 4.55 -16.12 8.97
CA LEU A 75 4.59 -14.76 8.45
C LEU A 75 6.02 -14.30 8.13
N ARG A 76 6.96 -14.50 9.07
CA ARG A 76 8.40 -14.22 8.87
C ARG A 76 8.99 -14.96 7.69
N THR A 77 8.64 -16.24 7.57
CA THR A 77 9.10 -17.06 6.45
C THR A 77 8.57 -16.52 5.13
N ASN A 78 7.29 -16.16 5.07
CA ASN A 78 6.67 -15.59 3.87
C ASN A 78 7.31 -14.23 3.50
N LEU A 79 7.46 -13.33 4.47
CA LEU A 79 8.08 -12.02 4.24
C LEU A 79 9.52 -12.16 3.73
N PHE A 80 10.32 -13.04 4.34
CA PHE A 80 11.66 -13.33 3.87
C PHE A 80 11.67 -13.82 2.42
N LEU A 81 10.81 -14.77 2.05
CA LEU A 81 10.75 -15.32 0.70
C LEU A 81 10.34 -14.27 -0.36
N LEU A 82 9.67 -13.19 0.03
CA LEU A 82 9.28 -12.09 -0.85
C LEU A 82 10.36 -11.00 -1.00
N THR A 83 11.48 -11.09 -0.27
CA THR A 83 12.64 -10.21 -0.46
C THR A 83 13.48 -10.61 -1.68
N GLU A 84 14.48 -9.79 -2.05
CA GLU A 84 15.45 -10.14 -3.10
C GLU A 84 16.29 -11.37 -2.72
N GLU A 85 16.73 -11.47 -1.46
CA GLU A 85 17.44 -12.65 -0.93
C GLU A 85 16.57 -13.91 -0.95
N GLY A 86 15.29 -13.74 -0.61
CA GLY A 86 14.28 -14.78 -0.68
C GLY A 86 14.06 -15.27 -2.11
N GLU A 87 13.94 -14.36 -3.07
CA GLU A 87 13.77 -14.68 -4.48
C GLU A 87 14.99 -15.40 -5.07
N ALA A 88 16.21 -14.98 -4.72
CA ALA A 88 17.41 -15.72 -5.12
C ALA A 88 17.35 -17.18 -4.61
N SER A 89 16.86 -17.38 -3.38
CA SER A 89 16.63 -18.70 -2.82
C SER A 89 15.52 -19.47 -3.57
N LEU A 90 14.42 -18.79 -3.93
CA LEU A 90 13.33 -19.37 -4.75
C LEU A 90 13.85 -19.89 -6.09
N ARG A 91 14.62 -19.08 -6.81
CA ARG A 91 15.18 -19.42 -8.12
C ARG A 91 16.17 -20.58 -8.04
N SER A 92 16.98 -20.64 -6.99
CA SER A 92 17.97 -21.72 -6.81
C SER A 92 17.36 -23.10 -6.53
N GLN A 93 16.14 -23.13 -5.97
CA GLN A 93 15.46 -24.35 -5.53
C GLN A 93 14.24 -24.72 -6.40
N ALA A 94 13.79 -23.83 -7.29
CA ALA A 94 12.71 -24.10 -8.22
C ALA A 94 13.22 -24.94 -9.41
N GLU A 95 13.11 -26.27 -9.30
CA GLU A 95 13.40 -27.20 -10.41
C GLU A 95 12.37 -27.14 -11.57
N GLY A 96 11.46 -26.15 -11.58
CA GLY A 96 10.20 -26.16 -12.34
C GLY A 96 9.98 -25.07 -13.39
N GLY A 97 10.98 -24.27 -13.75
CA GLY A 97 10.81 -23.17 -14.70
C GLY A 97 10.01 -21.97 -14.15
N LYS A 98 9.88 -20.91 -14.97
CA LYS A 98 9.31 -19.61 -14.55
C LYS A 98 7.87 -19.70 -14.03
N ASP A 99 7.06 -20.61 -14.57
CA ASP A 99 5.64 -20.75 -14.18
C ASP A 99 5.48 -21.27 -12.74
N VAL A 100 6.36 -22.17 -12.31
CA VAL A 100 6.34 -22.71 -10.94
C VAL A 100 6.76 -21.64 -9.92
N GLU A 101 7.70 -20.75 -10.29
CA GLU A 101 8.12 -19.62 -9.46
C GLU A 101 6.96 -18.63 -9.24
N ALA A 102 6.23 -18.29 -10.31
CA ALA A 102 5.09 -17.37 -10.24
C ALA A 102 3.95 -17.93 -9.35
N ASP A 103 3.66 -19.23 -9.46
CA ASP A 103 2.68 -19.91 -8.61
C ASP A 103 3.06 -19.89 -7.12
N VAL A 104 4.35 -20.15 -6.84
CA VAL A 104 4.89 -20.16 -5.47
C VAL A 104 4.84 -18.76 -4.88
N GLU A 105 5.28 -17.74 -5.61
CA GLU A 105 5.18 -16.34 -5.21
C GLU A 105 3.72 -15.95 -4.93
N SER A 106 2.79 -16.36 -5.81
CA SER A 106 1.36 -16.11 -5.66
C SER A 106 0.80 -16.70 -4.36
N ALA A 107 1.12 -17.97 -4.07
CA ALA A 107 0.70 -18.62 -2.84
C ALA A 107 1.27 -17.92 -1.58
N ILE A 108 2.52 -17.46 -1.64
CA ILE A 108 3.15 -16.74 -0.52
C ILE A 108 2.47 -15.39 -0.28
N ILE A 109 2.22 -14.61 -1.35
CA ILE A 109 1.51 -13.31 -1.25
C ILE A 109 0.12 -13.51 -0.63
N GLU A 110 -0.60 -14.55 -1.06
CA GLU A 110 -1.95 -14.83 -0.59
C GLU A 110 -1.98 -15.29 0.87
N MET A 111 -0.98 -16.08 1.32
CA MET A 111 -0.80 -16.40 2.74
C MET A 111 -0.50 -15.15 3.58
N VAL A 112 0.30 -14.20 3.08
CA VAL A 112 0.55 -12.91 3.75
C VAL A 112 -0.74 -12.08 3.82
N ARG A 113 -1.48 -11.97 2.72
CA ARG A 113 -2.77 -11.27 2.67
C ARG A 113 -3.71 -11.79 3.74
N TYR A 114 -3.85 -13.12 3.83
CA TYR A 114 -4.69 -13.75 4.84
C TYR A 114 -4.21 -13.44 6.26
N ALA A 115 -2.91 -13.58 6.54
CA ALA A 115 -2.35 -13.31 7.86
C ALA A 115 -2.56 -11.85 8.30
N VAL A 116 -2.46 -10.89 7.37
CA VAL A 116 -2.73 -9.47 7.64
C VAL A 116 -4.22 -9.22 7.86
N ALA A 117 -5.08 -9.81 7.04
CA ALA A 117 -6.54 -9.60 7.10
C ALA A 117 -7.21 -10.26 8.31
N GLN A 118 -6.83 -11.50 8.62
CA GLN A 118 -7.51 -12.37 9.59
C GLN A 118 -6.68 -12.58 10.87
N GLY A 119 -5.41 -12.16 10.88
CA GLY A 119 -4.58 -12.20 12.07
C GLY A 119 -5.04 -11.22 13.14
N GLY A 120 -4.63 -11.48 14.38
CA GLY A 120 -4.79 -10.53 15.48
C GLY A 120 -3.85 -9.33 15.35
N GLU A 121 -3.97 -8.39 16.28
CA GLU A 121 -3.10 -7.21 16.35
C GLU A 121 -1.61 -7.60 16.41
N GLU A 122 -1.26 -8.66 17.14
CA GLU A 122 0.12 -9.14 17.25
C GLU A 122 0.70 -9.63 15.91
N THR A 123 -0.13 -10.27 15.07
CA THR A 123 0.28 -10.68 13.72
C THR A 123 0.59 -9.45 12.85
N ARG A 124 -0.23 -8.40 12.94
CA ARG A 124 -0.02 -7.15 12.18
C ARG A 124 1.17 -6.34 12.70
N LYS A 125 1.35 -6.25 14.02
CA LYS A 125 2.57 -5.69 14.62
C LYS A 125 3.82 -6.41 14.11
N ARG A 126 3.76 -7.75 14.02
CA ARG A 126 4.87 -8.54 13.49
C ARG A 126 5.10 -8.29 12.00
N PHE A 127 4.03 -8.19 11.21
CA PHE A 127 4.12 -7.81 9.79
C PHE A 127 4.83 -6.46 9.64
N LEU A 128 4.45 -5.46 10.43
CA LEU A 128 5.05 -4.13 10.38
C LEU A 128 6.50 -4.13 10.87
N SER A 129 6.78 -4.76 12.02
CA SER A 129 8.13 -4.80 12.62
C SER A 129 9.16 -5.51 11.74
N ASP A 130 8.72 -6.50 10.97
CA ASP A 130 9.58 -7.25 10.05
C ASP A 130 9.61 -6.61 8.64
N GLY A 131 9.21 -5.32 8.52
CA GLY A 131 9.31 -4.54 7.29
C GLY A 131 8.28 -4.91 6.22
N GLY A 132 7.15 -5.50 6.60
CA GLY A 132 6.14 -6.01 5.67
C GLY A 132 5.63 -4.97 4.67
N LEU A 133 5.37 -3.74 5.10
CA LEU A 133 4.93 -2.65 4.22
C LEU A 133 6.00 -2.29 3.18
N LYS A 134 7.26 -2.14 3.63
CA LYS A 134 8.41 -1.91 2.75
C LYS A 134 8.61 -3.06 1.76
N ASN A 135 8.51 -4.30 2.21
CA ASN A 135 8.66 -5.49 1.37
C ASN A 135 7.56 -5.57 0.30
N MET A 136 6.31 -5.24 0.65
CA MET A 136 5.21 -5.23 -0.32
C MET A 136 5.41 -4.13 -1.38
N LEU A 137 5.85 -2.94 -0.98
CA LEU A 137 6.18 -1.88 -1.92
C LEU A 137 7.36 -2.27 -2.84
N ASN A 138 8.45 -2.78 -2.27
CA ASN A 138 9.58 -3.25 -3.08
C ASN A 138 9.18 -4.37 -4.05
N LEU A 139 8.28 -5.27 -3.63
CA LEU A 139 7.72 -6.31 -4.49
C LEU A 139 6.90 -5.74 -5.65
N LEU A 140 6.09 -4.70 -5.41
CA LEU A 140 5.37 -3.99 -6.48
C LEU A 140 6.33 -3.40 -7.51
N ARG A 141 7.38 -2.71 -7.05
CA ARG A 141 8.39 -2.12 -7.91
C ARG A 141 9.09 -3.21 -8.74
N ARG A 142 9.59 -4.25 -8.07
CA ARG A 142 10.25 -5.39 -8.72
C ARG A 142 9.36 -6.03 -9.79
N ASN A 143 8.08 -6.23 -9.49
CA ASN A 143 7.15 -6.84 -10.44
C ASN A 143 6.88 -5.94 -11.66
N ALA A 144 6.93 -4.62 -11.48
CA ALA A 144 6.80 -3.64 -12.57
C ALA A 144 8.04 -3.56 -13.46
N GLU A 145 9.22 -3.79 -12.90
CA GLU A 145 10.51 -3.74 -13.60
C GLU A 145 10.86 -5.05 -14.34
N ARG A 146 10.08 -6.13 -14.14
CA ARG A 146 10.26 -7.39 -14.86
C ARG A 146 9.98 -7.22 -16.36
N GLU A 147 10.76 -7.91 -17.20
CA GLU A 147 10.53 -7.90 -18.66
C GLU A 147 9.11 -8.36 -19.01
N GLY A 148 8.40 -7.57 -19.81
CA GLY A 148 7.02 -7.86 -20.21
C GLY A 148 5.96 -7.63 -19.12
N ALA A 149 6.32 -6.97 -18.01
CA ALA A 149 5.38 -6.63 -16.96
C ALA A 149 4.26 -5.70 -17.44
N ALA A 150 3.09 -5.84 -16.80
CA ALA A 150 1.97 -4.93 -17.02
C ALA A 150 2.31 -3.54 -16.47
N PRO A 151 1.86 -2.45 -17.11
CA PRO A 151 2.06 -1.08 -16.63
C PRO A 151 1.12 -0.74 -15.47
N THR A 152 0.82 -1.70 -14.59
CA THR A 152 -0.13 -1.57 -13.49
C THR A 152 0.41 -2.24 -12.23
N PRO A 153 0.11 -1.70 -11.02
CA PRO A 153 0.58 -2.33 -9.79
C PRO A 153 -0.06 -3.71 -9.59
N ASP A 154 0.77 -4.71 -9.23
CA ASP A 154 0.35 -6.11 -9.02
C ASP A 154 -0.85 -6.20 -8.07
N GLN A 155 -1.96 -6.72 -8.58
CA GLN A 155 -3.22 -6.79 -7.85
C GLN A 155 -3.13 -7.63 -6.56
N ARG A 156 -2.29 -8.67 -6.54
CA ARG A 156 -2.13 -9.54 -5.38
C ARG A 156 -1.49 -8.78 -4.23
N VAL A 157 -0.47 -7.98 -4.52
CA VAL A 157 0.20 -7.15 -3.53
C VAL A 157 -0.70 -6.00 -3.08
N ARG A 158 -1.46 -5.39 -4.00
CA ARG A 158 -2.51 -4.41 -3.64
C ARG A 158 -3.51 -4.99 -2.65
N ASN A 159 -3.90 -6.25 -2.80
CA ASN A 159 -4.83 -6.91 -1.88
C ASN A 159 -4.23 -7.07 -0.47
N VAL A 160 -2.93 -7.30 -0.33
CA VAL A 160 -2.24 -7.30 0.98
C VAL A 160 -2.31 -5.93 1.63
N LEU A 161 -2.01 -4.87 0.87
CA LEU A 161 -2.01 -3.50 1.37
C LEU A 161 -3.41 -3.03 1.74
N ASN A 162 -4.41 -3.38 0.93
CA ASN A 162 -5.82 -3.15 1.25
C ASN A 162 -6.24 -3.90 2.52
N ALA A 163 -5.80 -5.16 2.68
CA ALA A 163 -6.06 -5.92 3.90
C ALA A 163 -5.49 -5.21 5.14
N LEU A 164 -4.27 -4.65 5.05
CA LEU A 164 -3.69 -3.85 6.13
C LEU A 164 -4.53 -2.61 6.44
N ILE A 165 -4.89 -1.84 5.42
CA ILE A 165 -5.72 -0.62 5.57
C ILE A 165 -7.06 -0.96 6.24
N HIS A 166 -7.71 -2.04 5.80
CA HIS A 166 -8.99 -2.47 6.36
C HIS A 166 -8.86 -3.00 7.79
N ALA A 167 -7.80 -3.74 8.10
CA ALA A 167 -7.60 -4.33 9.42
C ALA A 167 -7.16 -3.30 10.48
N GLU A 168 -6.41 -2.26 10.10
CA GLU A 168 -6.01 -1.17 11.00
C GLU A 168 -7.08 -0.07 11.12
N GLY A 169 -7.91 0.12 10.09
CA GLY A 169 -9.01 1.09 10.14
C GLY A 169 -8.53 2.50 10.48
N GLU A 170 -9.02 3.05 11.59
CA GLU A 170 -8.66 4.39 12.07
C GLU A 170 -7.20 4.52 12.52
N ARG A 171 -6.52 3.41 12.83
CA ARG A 171 -5.10 3.40 13.22
C ARG A 171 -4.15 3.41 12.02
N TYR A 172 -4.66 3.21 10.80
CA TYR A 172 -3.83 3.17 9.60
C TYR A 172 -2.94 4.40 9.41
N PRO A 173 -3.40 5.65 9.67
CA PRO A 173 -2.52 6.81 9.61
C PRO A 173 -1.32 6.75 10.57
N GLU A 174 -1.51 6.27 11.80
CA GLU A 174 -0.41 6.12 12.78
C GLU A 174 0.63 5.10 12.29
N VAL A 175 0.14 3.96 11.79
CA VAL A 175 0.98 2.89 11.21
C VAL A 175 1.78 3.42 10.02
N PHE A 176 1.14 4.17 9.13
CA PHE A 176 1.80 4.72 7.95
C PHE A 176 2.78 5.84 8.30
N ALA A 177 2.45 6.70 9.27
CA ALA A 177 3.36 7.71 9.78
C ALA A 177 4.62 7.08 10.39
N GLN A 178 4.49 5.99 11.16
CA GLN A 178 5.63 5.24 11.66
C GLN A 178 6.50 4.70 10.51
N PHE A 179 5.88 4.08 9.50
CA PHE A 179 6.60 3.63 8.31
C PHE A 179 7.40 4.75 7.63
N LEU A 180 6.82 5.95 7.47
CA LEU A 180 7.52 7.09 6.88
C LEU A 180 8.75 7.49 7.71
N ARG A 181 8.61 7.55 9.04
CA ARG A 181 9.74 7.85 9.97
C ARG A 181 10.85 6.80 9.93
N GLU A 182 10.50 5.55 9.64
CA GLU A 182 11.45 4.43 9.53
C GLU A 182 12.09 4.29 8.13
N GLY A 183 12.05 5.35 7.31
CA GLY A 183 12.64 5.38 5.96
C GLY A 183 11.65 5.01 4.84
N GLY A 184 10.35 5.10 5.12
CA GLY A 184 9.30 4.88 4.14
C GLY A 184 9.34 5.88 2.98
N VAL A 185 9.73 7.14 3.23
CA VAL A 185 9.91 8.15 2.16
C VAL A 185 10.93 7.69 1.12
N ALA A 186 12.10 7.23 1.55
CA ALA A 186 13.12 6.71 0.64
C ALA A 186 12.61 5.52 -0.19
N THR A 187 11.75 4.69 0.39
CA THR A 187 11.09 3.58 -0.33
C THR A 187 10.12 4.11 -1.39
N LEU A 188 9.29 5.10 -1.05
CA LEU A 188 8.32 5.70 -1.99
C LEU A 188 9.00 6.47 -3.13
N VAL A 189 10.12 7.15 -2.86
CA VAL A 189 10.90 7.88 -3.87
C VAL A 189 11.41 6.95 -4.97
N THR A 190 11.67 5.67 -4.66
CA THR A 190 12.08 4.69 -5.69
C THR A 190 11.02 4.43 -6.76
N PHE A 191 9.77 4.87 -6.55
CA PHE A 191 8.71 4.80 -7.56
C PHE A 191 8.65 6.02 -8.48
N GLN A 192 9.52 7.02 -8.32
CA GLN A 192 9.46 8.27 -9.09
C GLN A 192 9.41 8.03 -10.60
N ASP A 193 10.32 7.19 -11.12
CA ASP A 193 10.36 6.88 -12.55
C ASP A 193 9.13 6.09 -13.01
N LEU A 194 8.67 5.13 -12.20
CA LEU A 194 7.44 4.39 -12.48
C LEU A 194 6.20 5.29 -12.48
N CYS A 195 6.13 6.29 -11.60
CA CYS A 195 5.02 7.24 -11.55
C CYS A 195 5.02 8.19 -12.75
N ASN A 196 6.21 8.58 -13.24
CA ASN A 196 6.36 9.37 -14.46
C ASN A 196 5.97 8.59 -15.71
N GLY A 197 6.37 7.31 -15.80
CA GLY A 197 6.08 6.45 -16.96
C GLY A 197 4.69 5.82 -16.97
N HIS A 198 4.10 5.58 -15.79
CA HIS A 198 2.87 4.82 -15.62
C HIS A 198 1.93 5.48 -14.60
N SER A 199 0.87 6.11 -15.11
CA SER A 199 -0.11 6.84 -14.29
C SER A 199 -0.80 5.99 -13.22
N SER A 200 -0.97 4.69 -13.47
CA SER A 200 -1.54 3.73 -12.52
C SER A 200 -0.75 3.64 -11.21
N PHE A 201 0.57 3.81 -11.26
CA PHE A 201 1.44 3.84 -10.08
C PHE A 201 1.31 5.16 -9.33
N ALA A 202 1.29 6.29 -10.04
CA ALA A 202 1.06 7.60 -9.42
C ALA A 202 -0.30 7.64 -8.69
N GLU A 203 -1.37 7.13 -9.31
CA GLU A 203 -2.67 7.01 -8.65
C GLU A 203 -2.64 6.08 -7.45
N PHE A 204 -1.97 4.93 -7.56
CA PHE A 204 -1.90 3.96 -6.48
C PHE A 204 -1.16 4.51 -5.26
N ILE A 205 0.03 5.08 -5.44
CA ILE A 205 0.82 5.66 -4.35
C ILE A 205 0.11 6.88 -3.78
N GLY A 206 -0.43 7.76 -4.64
CA GLY A 206 -1.21 8.92 -4.20
C GLY A 206 -2.40 8.53 -3.34
N LYS A 207 -3.17 7.50 -3.74
CA LYS A 207 -4.31 6.98 -2.96
C LYS A 207 -3.86 6.38 -1.63
N ALA A 208 -2.77 5.61 -1.62
CA ALA A 208 -2.22 5.04 -0.38
C ALA A 208 -1.81 6.14 0.62
N LEU A 209 -1.10 7.18 0.14
CA LEU A 209 -0.74 8.34 0.95
C LEU A 209 -1.97 9.06 1.48
N TRP A 210 -2.94 9.35 0.60
CA TRP A 210 -4.15 10.06 0.94
C TRP A 210 -4.96 9.38 2.05
N LEU A 211 -5.08 8.05 1.99
CA LEU A 211 -5.78 7.27 3.01
C LEU A 211 -5.15 7.41 4.42
N ALA A 212 -3.87 7.75 4.50
CA ALA A 212 -3.16 7.98 5.74
C ALA A 212 -2.89 9.46 6.03
N TRP A 213 -3.37 10.41 5.22
CA TRP A 213 -2.86 11.79 5.18
C TRP A 213 -3.34 12.71 6.32
N GLU A 214 -3.12 12.27 7.55
CA GLU A 214 -3.33 13.00 8.80
C GLU A 214 -2.15 13.94 9.11
N PRO A 215 -2.34 14.96 9.98
CA PRO A 215 -1.26 15.88 10.35
C PRO A 215 0.03 15.18 10.82
N GLU A 216 -0.07 14.06 11.54
CA GLU A 216 1.11 13.30 11.97
C GLU A 216 1.85 12.63 10.82
N THR A 217 1.12 12.06 9.86
CA THR A 217 1.67 11.47 8.63
C THR A 217 2.31 12.53 7.75
N GLN A 218 1.69 13.72 7.66
CA GLN A 218 2.22 14.85 6.92
C GLN A 218 3.55 15.35 7.51
N ARG A 219 3.64 15.48 8.83
CA ARG A 219 4.92 15.78 9.51
C ARG A 219 5.94 14.68 9.25
N ALA A 220 5.56 13.42 9.45
CA ALA A 220 6.44 12.29 9.18
C ALA A 220 6.94 12.24 7.73
N PHE A 221 6.12 12.65 6.76
CA PHE A 221 6.48 12.72 5.34
C PHE A 221 7.55 13.78 5.07
N LEU A 222 7.47 14.94 5.73
CA LEU A 222 8.42 16.04 5.55
C LEU A 222 9.70 15.87 6.38
N GLU A 223 9.58 15.29 7.58
CA GLU A 223 10.65 15.21 8.60
C GLU A 223 11.45 13.89 8.60
N ALA A 224 11.12 12.92 7.76
CA ALA A 224 11.69 11.56 7.81
C ALA A 224 13.23 11.48 7.83
N THR A 225 13.97 12.45 7.24
CA THR A 225 15.44 12.59 7.29
C THR A 225 15.89 14.04 7.04
N THR A 226 17.15 14.39 7.34
CA THR A 226 17.71 15.72 7.04
C THR A 226 17.75 16.08 5.53
N SER A 227 17.60 15.10 4.63
CA SER A 227 17.38 15.28 3.19
C SER A 227 15.94 15.00 2.74
N SER A 228 15.05 14.52 3.62
CA SER A 228 13.73 13.98 3.24
C SER A 228 12.80 15.00 2.67
N MET A 229 12.83 16.25 3.13
CA MET A 229 11.84 17.23 2.68
C MET A 229 11.96 17.46 1.17
N SER A 230 13.18 17.51 0.63
CA SER A 230 13.37 17.64 -0.83
C SER A 230 12.96 16.36 -1.56
N GLU A 231 13.30 15.18 -1.03
CA GLU A 231 12.94 13.90 -1.65
C GLU A 231 11.42 13.65 -1.66
N ALA A 232 10.75 13.97 -0.55
CA ALA A 232 9.31 13.88 -0.38
C ALA A 232 8.55 14.83 -1.31
N LEU A 233 9.04 16.08 -1.45
CA LEU A 233 8.47 17.02 -2.41
C LEU A 233 8.78 16.65 -3.87
N ASN A 234 9.94 16.05 -4.15
CA ASN A 234 10.25 15.51 -5.48
C ASN A 234 9.28 14.38 -5.86
N LEU A 235 8.89 13.53 -4.90
CA LEU A 235 7.85 12.52 -5.11
C LEU A 235 6.50 13.16 -5.46
N LEU A 236 6.08 14.20 -4.72
CA LEU A 236 4.85 14.94 -5.07
C LEU A 236 4.97 15.59 -6.46
N SER A 237 6.13 16.15 -6.79
CA SER A 237 6.40 16.71 -8.12
C SER A 237 6.30 15.66 -9.23
N ALA A 238 6.69 14.41 -8.97
CA ALA A 238 6.52 13.31 -9.91
C ALA A 238 5.03 12.99 -10.14
N PHE A 239 4.20 13.06 -9.08
CA PHE A 239 2.75 12.92 -9.23
C PHE A 239 2.13 14.09 -10.01
N PHE A 240 2.65 15.31 -9.86
CA PHE A 240 2.28 16.46 -10.70
C PHE A 240 2.69 16.26 -12.17
N GLY A 241 3.83 15.63 -12.41
CA GLY A 241 4.30 15.28 -13.75
C GLY A 241 3.54 14.11 -14.39
N ALA A 242 2.72 13.38 -13.64
CA ALA A 242 2.00 12.22 -14.14
C ALA A 242 1.00 12.62 -15.24
N SER A 243 0.90 11.80 -16.28
CA SER A 243 0.06 12.07 -17.46
C SER A 243 -1.45 12.12 -17.18
N THR A 244 -1.92 11.62 -16.02
CA THR A 244 -3.35 11.58 -15.69
C THR A 244 -3.80 12.77 -14.86
N ARG A 245 -5.03 13.22 -15.15
CA ARG A 245 -5.71 14.28 -14.38
C ARG A 245 -5.88 13.89 -12.91
N SER A 246 -6.23 12.63 -12.64
CA SER A 246 -6.40 12.10 -11.28
C SER A 246 -5.12 12.18 -10.44
N GLY A 247 -3.97 11.80 -11.02
CA GLY A 247 -2.68 11.88 -10.33
C GLY A 247 -2.31 13.32 -9.97
N ARG A 248 -2.49 14.26 -10.91
CA ARG A 248 -2.26 15.69 -10.69
C ARG A 248 -3.17 16.28 -9.61
N ILE A 249 -4.46 15.94 -9.63
CA ILE A 249 -5.42 16.36 -8.58
C ILE A 249 -5.00 15.82 -7.21
N MET A 250 -4.62 14.54 -7.12
CA MET A 250 -4.14 13.95 -5.85
C MET A 250 -2.89 14.66 -5.33
N ALA A 251 -1.91 14.93 -6.21
CA ALA A 251 -0.71 15.67 -5.84
C ALA A 251 -1.05 17.08 -5.32
N GLY A 252 -1.97 17.77 -6.00
CA GLY A 252 -2.50 19.07 -5.59
C GLY A 252 -3.17 19.04 -4.21
N LEU A 253 -4.02 18.05 -3.96
CA LEU A 253 -4.70 17.89 -2.66
C LEU A 253 -3.71 17.57 -1.53
N LEU A 254 -2.75 16.67 -1.78
CA LEU A 254 -1.69 16.34 -0.82
C LEU A 254 -0.84 17.58 -0.51
N LEU A 255 -0.49 18.40 -1.51
CA LEU A 255 0.29 19.62 -1.30
C LEU A 255 -0.52 20.72 -0.61
N ALA A 256 -1.77 20.93 -1.01
CA ALA A 256 -2.65 21.94 -0.42
C ALA A 256 -2.92 21.67 1.07
N THR A 257 -3.05 20.41 1.47
CA THR A 257 -3.21 20.03 2.89
C THR A 257 -1.94 20.31 3.70
N LEU A 258 -0.74 20.12 3.14
CA LEU A 258 0.52 20.48 3.81
C LEU A 258 0.57 21.99 4.09
N MET A 259 0.20 22.81 3.12
CA MET A 259 0.13 24.26 3.26
C MET A 259 -0.95 24.70 4.26
N ALA A 260 -2.15 24.13 4.16
CA ALA A 260 -3.26 24.46 5.06
C ALA A 260 -2.97 24.18 6.54
N ASN A 261 -2.06 23.24 6.82
CA ASN A 261 -1.59 22.90 8.16
C ASN A 261 -0.30 23.65 8.58
N ASP A 262 0.11 24.67 7.81
CA ASP A 262 1.30 25.51 8.07
C ASP A 262 2.60 24.69 8.24
N LEU A 263 2.71 23.56 7.55
CA LEU A 263 3.89 22.69 7.64
C LEU A 263 5.10 23.20 6.84
N PHE A 264 4.96 24.34 6.17
CA PHE A 264 6.04 25.09 5.53
C PHE A 264 6.40 26.37 6.30
N ALA A 265 5.94 26.54 7.54
CA ALA A 265 6.15 27.76 8.32
C ALA A 265 7.61 28.24 8.37
N ASP A 266 8.55 27.29 8.40
CA ASP A 266 9.99 27.52 8.48
C ASP A 266 10.68 27.73 7.11
N ASP A 267 9.97 27.53 5.98
CA ASP A 267 10.49 27.69 4.62
C ASP A 267 9.43 28.31 3.68
N ARG A 268 9.24 29.63 3.82
CA ARG A 268 8.26 30.41 3.04
C ARG A 268 8.58 30.49 1.55
N GLU A 269 9.84 30.33 1.14
CA GLU A 269 10.20 30.30 -0.28
C GLU A 269 9.67 29.02 -0.95
N ARG A 270 9.79 27.87 -0.28
CA ARG A 270 9.21 26.61 -0.78
C ARG A 270 7.70 26.64 -0.76
N GLU A 271 7.09 27.23 0.27
CA GLU A 271 5.64 27.44 0.30
C GLU A 271 5.16 28.23 -0.91
N ALA A 272 5.85 29.32 -1.27
CA ALA A 272 5.51 30.11 -2.45
C ALA A 272 5.62 29.30 -3.75
N LYS A 273 6.67 28.47 -3.90
CA LYS A 273 6.80 27.57 -5.07
C LYS A 273 5.69 26.52 -5.14
N ALA A 274 5.33 25.94 -4.00
CA ALA A 274 4.21 25.01 -3.88
C ALA A 274 2.87 25.68 -4.24
N ALA A 275 2.66 26.91 -3.76
CA ALA A 275 1.48 27.72 -4.07
C ALA A 275 1.34 28.00 -5.57
N VAL A 276 2.44 28.37 -6.25
CA VAL A 276 2.46 28.60 -7.71
C VAL A 276 2.11 27.31 -8.46
N GLY A 277 2.70 26.18 -8.08
CA GLY A 277 2.37 24.88 -8.69
C GLY A 277 0.90 24.50 -8.53
N LEU A 278 0.31 24.78 -7.36
CA LEU A 278 -1.10 24.57 -7.10
C LEU A 278 -1.99 25.53 -7.91
N SER A 279 -1.62 26.81 -8.02
CA SER A 279 -2.34 27.80 -8.83
C SER A 279 -2.38 27.39 -10.30
N ASN A 280 -1.23 27.01 -10.86
CA ASN A 280 -1.13 26.53 -12.24
C ASN A 280 -2.02 25.30 -12.48
N LEU A 281 -2.05 24.36 -11.54
CA LEU A 281 -2.95 23.19 -11.63
C LEU A 281 -4.43 23.62 -11.62
N VAL A 282 -4.81 24.54 -10.74
CA VAL A 282 -6.19 25.04 -10.68
C VAL A 282 -6.58 25.77 -11.97
N GLU A 283 -5.70 26.61 -12.50
CA GLU A 283 -5.89 27.28 -13.79
C GLU A 283 -6.05 26.27 -14.93
N ASP A 284 -5.16 25.28 -15.04
CA ASP A 284 -5.26 24.19 -16.01
C ASP A 284 -6.59 23.43 -15.89
N LEU A 285 -7.04 23.17 -14.67
CA LEU A 285 -8.32 22.50 -14.41
C LEU A 285 -9.52 23.39 -14.79
N LEU A 286 -9.46 24.70 -14.54
CA LEU A 286 -10.50 25.66 -14.91
C LEU A 286 -10.58 25.87 -16.43
N VAL A 287 -9.45 25.88 -17.13
CA VAL A 287 -9.38 25.98 -18.59
C VAL A 287 -9.92 24.73 -19.28
N THR A 288 -9.72 23.55 -18.65
CA THR A 288 -10.22 22.26 -19.17
C THR A 288 -11.66 21.93 -18.75
N LEU A 289 -12.25 22.69 -17.82
CA LEU A 289 -13.67 22.60 -17.49
C LEU A 289 -14.50 23.31 -18.58
N PRO A 290 -15.51 22.67 -19.18
CA PRO A 290 -16.36 23.36 -20.14
C PRO A 290 -17.00 24.59 -19.48
N PRO A 291 -17.10 25.74 -20.19
CA PRO A 291 -17.57 27.01 -19.63
C PRO A 291 -18.98 26.96 -19.01
N ALA A 292 -19.77 25.91 -19.30
CA ALA A 292 -21.10 25.71 -18.73
C ALA A 292 -21.11 25.18 -17.28
N SER A 293 -19.98 24.72 -16.73
CA SER A 293 -19.91 24.23 -15.34
C SER A 293 -19.86 25.37 -14.29
N LEU A 294 -19.38 26.55 -14.70
CA LEU A 294 -19.36 27.76 -13.87
C LEU A 294 -20.61 28.63 -14.01
N ALA A 295 -21.47 28.33 -14.99
CA ALA A 295 -22.63 29.16 -15.34
C ALA A 295 -23.93 28.82 -14.59
N ASN A 296 -23.96 27.77 -13.75
CA ASN A 296 -25.19 27.31 -13.08
C ASN A 296 -25.15 27.36 -11.53
N THR A 297 -24.42 28.30 -10.93
CA THR A 297 -24.71 28.77 -9.55
C THR A 297 -25.68 29.97 -9.51
N SER A 298 -26.15 30.42 -10.67
CA SER A 298 -27.43 31.12 -10.85
C SER A 298 -28.04 30.47 -12.08
N VAL A 299 -29.29 30.02 -12.15
CA VAL A 299 -30.50 30.84 -12.20
C VAL A 299 -31.70 29.95 -11.85
N ALA A 300 -32.70 30.58 -11.24
CA ALA A 300 -34.07 30.13 -11.15
C ALA A 300 -34.61 29.49 -12.44
N ALA A 301 -35.56 28.56 -12.25
CA ALA A 301 -36.67 28.21 -13.14
C ALA A 301 -36.40 27.98 -14.65
N GLY A 302 -36.68 26.75 -15.09
CA GLY A 302 -37.16 26.51 -16.46
C GLY A 302 -36.40 25.45 -17.24
N GLU A 303 -37.01 24.27 -17.28
CA GLU A 303 -36.96 23.23 -18.33
C GLU A 303 -35.91 23.36 -19.46
N ALA A 304 -34.88 22.51 -19.40
CA ALA A 304 -34.28 21.91 -20.60
C ALA A 304 -33.54 20.61 -20.25
N LYS A 305 -33.94 19.50 -20.88
CA LYS A 305 -33.31 18.17 -20.74
C LYS A 305 -31.81 18.20 -21.12
N PRO A 306 -30.89 17.64 -20.33
CA PRO A 306 -29.48 17.53 -20.73
C PRO A 306 -29.21 16.24 -21.51
N LYS A 307 -28.53 16.38 -22.66
CA LYS A 307 -27.92 15.31 -23.46
C LYS A 307 -26.62 14.81 -22.81
N GLU A 308 -26.66 13.56 -22.35
CA GLU A 308 -25.69 12.44 -22.28
C GLU A 308 -24.16 12.60 -22.34
N ALA A 309 -23.53 13.76 -22.54
CA ALA A 309 -22.06 13.91 -22.50
C ALA A 309 -21.52 14.59 -21.23
N ARG A 310 -22.41 15.09 -20.36
CA ARG A 310 -22.07 15.77 -19.08
C ARG A 310 -21.80 14.81 -17.92
N GLY A 311 -22.04 13.52 -18.10
CA GLY A 311 -21.99 12.51 -17.04
C GLY A 311 -20.57 12.13 -16.63
N GLU A 312 -19.67 11.88 -17.59
CA GLU A 312 -18.44 11.13 -17.31
C GLU A 312 -17.41 11.90 -16.48
N ASP A 313 -17.16 13.20 -16.73
CA ASP A 313 -16.16 13.98 -15.98
C ASP A 313 -16.64 14.40 -14.59
N ALA A 314 -17.93 14.74 -14.46
CA ALA A 314 -18.55 15.05 -13.17
C ALA A 314 -18.72 13.78 -12.33
N GLN A 315 -19.09 12.64 -12.95
CA GLN A 315 -19.07 11.34 -12.28
C GLN A 315 -17.65 10.88 -11.97
N ALA A 316 -16.64 11.21 -12.77
CA ALA A 316 -15.25 10.88 -12.44
C ALA A 316 -14.77 11.69 -11.23
N ALA A 317 -15.11 12.98 -11.16
CA ALA A 317 -14.82 13.82 -9.99
C ALA A 317 -15.62 13.40 -8.76
N GLU A 318 -16.92 13.09 -8.88
CA GLU A 318 -17.75 12.59 -7.78
C GLU A 318 -17.38 11.16 -7.35
N ALA A 319 -17.03 10.27 -8.28
CA ALA A 319 -16.51 8.93 -7.98
C ALA A 319 -15.10 9.01 -7.39
N PHE A 320 -14.29 9.98 -7.80
CA PHE A 320 -13.02 10.29 -7.16
C PHE A 320 -13.25 10.79 -5.73
N LEU A 321 -14.08 11.82 -5.53
CA LEU A 321 -14.44 12.32 -4.19
C LEU A 321 -15.05 11.24 -3.29
N GLY A 322 -15.93 10.40 -3.84
CA GLY A 322 -16.54 9.25 -3.15
C GLY A 322 -15.58 8.08 -2.90
N SER A 323 -14.48 7.97 -3.66
CA SER A 323 -13.43 6.96 -3.45
C SER A 323 -12.25 7.46 -2.60
N VAL A 324 -12.08 8.77 -2.50
CA VAL A 324 -10.99 9.48 -1.81
C VAL A 324 -11.42 9.89 -0.39
N GLY A 325 -12.70 10.23 -0.18
CA GLY A 325 -13.29 10.50 1.14
C GLY A 325 -13.89 9.25 1.79
N ARG A 326 -13.08 8.41 2.45
CA ARG A 326 -13.59 7.22 3.17
C ARG A 326 -14.32 7.54 4.48
N ASN A 327 -14.12 8.73 5.05
CA ASN A 327 -14.70 9.13 6.34
C ASN A 327 -14.92 10.65 6.40
N GLU A 328 -15.71 11.09 7.38
CA GLU A 328 -16.04 12.51 7.60
C GLU A 328 -14.79 13.39 7.72
N ARG A 329 -13.69 12.85 8.28
CA ARG A 329 -12.40 13.57 8.40
C ARG A 329 -11.73 13.81 7.05
N GLY A 330 -11.69 12.80 6.17
CA GLY A 330 -11.16 12.93 4.82
C GLY A 330 -11.98 13.90 3.97
N PHE A 331 -13.31 13.88 4.14
CA PHE A 331 -14.18 14.85 3.48
C PHE A 331 -13.99 16.27 4.02
N ALA A 332 -13.91 16.44 5.35
CA ALA A 332 -13.60 17.73 5.97
C ALA A 332 -12.25 18.32 5.51
N ARG A 333 -11.26 17.47 5.21
CA ARG A 333 -9.99 17.93 4.62
C ARG A 333 -10.14 18.43 3.20
N ILE A 334 -10.88 17.72 2.36
CA ILE A 334 -11.17 18.19 1.00
C ILE A 334 -11.84 19.57 1.07
N LEU A 335 -12.80 19.75 2.00
CA LEU A 335 -13.43 21.05 2.24
C LEU A 335 -12.43 22.11 2.75
N SER A 336 -11.53 21.76 3.66
CA SER A 336 -10.47 22.68 4.11
C SER A 336 -9.52 23.08 2.97
N CYS A 337 -9.22 22.16 2.05
CA CYS A 337 -8.42 22.44 0.87
C CYS A 337 -9.17 23.31 -0.14
N ALA A 338 -10.47 23.13 -0.33
CA ALA A 338 -11.28 24.02 -1.17
C ALA A 338 -11.32 25.45 -0.59
N SER A 339 -11.20 25.60 0.73
CA SER A 339 -11.11 26.90 1.41
C SER A 339 -9.69 27.50 1.46
N ALA A 340 -8.64 26.72 1.16
CA ALA A 340 -7.25 27.15 1.21
C ALA A 340 -6.85 28.14 0.07
N PRO A 341 -7.29 27.97 -1.20
CA PRO A 341 -7.07 28.96 -2.26
C PRO A 341 -7.60 30.34 -1.90
N ALA A 342 -8.71 30.41 -1.16
CA ALA A 342 -9.28 31.67 -0.69
C ALA A 342 -8.41 32.36 0.38
N ARG A 343 -7.56 31.63 1.11
CA ARG A 343 -6.57 32.22 2.04
C ARG A 343 -5.31 32.70 1.33
N ILE A 344 -4.86 31.97 0.30
CA ILE A 344 -3.66 32.32 -0.50
C ILE A 344 -3.93 33.58 -1.34
N ALA A 345 -5.13 33.71 -1.93
CA ALA A 345 -5.52 34.93 -2.65
C ALA A 345 -5.59 36.17 -1.74
N VAL A 346 -5.87 36.00 -0.44
CA VAL A 346 -5.88 37.09 0.54
C VAL A 346 -4.46 37.45 0.98
N GLN A 347 -3.54 36.48 1.08
CA GLN A 347 -2.14 36.76 1.44
C GLN A 347 -1.28 37.33 0.31
N ILE A 348 -1.62 37.07 -0.95
CA ILE A 348 -0.93 37.67 -2.12
C ILE A 348 -1.52 39.06 -2.47
N GLY A 349 -2.66 39.42 -1.86
CA GLY A 349 -3.39 40.67 -2.10
C GLY A 349 -3.07 41.83 -1.14
N GLU A 350 -2.17 41.67 -0.19
CA GLU A 350 -1.74 42.77 0.70
C GLU A 350 -0.24 43.06 0.55
N VAL A 351 0.10 43.79 -0.52
CA VAL A 351 1.22 44.73 -0.52
C VAL A 351 0.65 46.06 -1.05
N PRO A 352 0.83 47.18 -0.34
CA PRO A 352 0.29 48.48 -0.76
C PRO A 352 0.85 48.97 -2.11
#